data_AF-A0A3E0W275-F1
#
_entry.id   AF-A0A3E0W275-F1
#
_cell.length_a   1.000
_cell.length_b   1.000
_cell.length_c   1.000
_cell.angle_alpha   90.00
_cell.angle_beta   90.00
_cell.angle_gamma   90.00
#
_symmetry.space_group_name_H-M   'P 1'
#
loop_
_entity.id
_entity.type
_entity.pdbx_description
1 polymer ?
#
loop_
_entity_poly.entity_id
_entity_poly.type
_entity_poly.pdbx_seq_one_letter_code
_entity_poly.pdbx_strand_id
1 'polypeptide(L)'
;MPPRKRLLVPGALAAALVVAAVTGCAPTVALDPAAGATDPGCAEVMVRLPLTVADESSRETNAQATAAWGSPASVLLRCGVAEYGPTTLPCLDIGTTTGQTGQSIQWIEDDSEKPSYTYTTFGRNPATQVIVDSTAVSATTVLIDLQSAIASIPQTSVCTNPDNVLGTGGTATGGATGGATDPATGGATGGATAPIPDPATSAPADTGAPFVIETTPPTPAG
;
A
#
# COMPACT_ATOMS: atom_id res chain seq x y z
N MET A 1 66.56 -27.76 26.18
CA MET A 1 65.12 -27.84 25.89
C MET A 1 64.78 -26.63 25.01
N PRO A 2 64.58 -26.77 23.69
CA PRO A 2 64.41 -25.60 22.82
C PRO A 2 62.98 -25.04 22.95
N PRO A 3 62.80 -23.72 22.80
CA PRO A 3 61.49 -23.09 22.94
C PRO A 3 60.61 -23.42 21.72
N ARG A 4 59.44 -24.02 21.96
CA ARG A 4 58.42 -24.25 20.93
C ARG A 4 57.85 -22.90 20.49
N LYS A 5 58.30 -22.40 19.32
CA LYS A 5 57.65 -21.28 18.63
C LYS A 5 56.22 -21.70 18.29
N ARG A 6 55.24 -21.10 18.97
CA ARG A 6 53.83 -21.18 18.58
C ARG A 6 53.70 -20.40 17.26
N LEU A 7 53.61 -21.12 16.15
CA LEU A 7 53.21 -20.53 14.87
C LEU A 7 51.79 -19.99 15.06
N LEU A 8 51.64 -18.67 15.15
CA LEU A 8 50.34 -18.01 15.03
C LEU A 8 49.85 -18.25 13.60
N VAL A 9 48.78 -19.03 13.47
CA VAL A 9 48.14 -19.37 12.20
C VAL A 9 47.45 -18.09 11.67
N PRO A 10 47.91 -17.49 10.56
CA PRO A 10 47.33 -16.25 10.02
C PRO A 10 45.90 -16.43 9.49
N GLY A 11 45.38 -17.67 9.42
CA GLY A 11 44.03 -17.97 8.94
C GLY A 11 42.89 -17.54 9.90
N ALA A 12 43.16 -17.39 11.20
CA ALA A 12 42.11 -17.06 12.17
C ALA A 12 41.56 -15.63 12.00
N LEU A 13 42.42 -14.68 11.60
CA LEU A 13 42.02 -13.28 11.40
C LEU A 13 41.20 -13.10 10.11
N ALA A 14 41.55 -13.84 9.05
CA ALA A 14 40.83 -13.83 7.78
C ALA A 14 39.44 -14.47 7.93
N ALA A 15 39.31 -15.55 8.71
CA ALA A 15 38.02 -16.17 8.99
C ALA A 15 37.08 -15.25 9.81
N ALA A 16 37.61 -14.52 10.80
CA ALA A 16 36.82 -13.58 11.59
C ALA A 16 36.27 -12.40 10.76
N LEU A 17 37.05 -11.91 9.79
CA LEU A 17 36.64 -10.85 8.86
C LEU A 17 35.53 -11.30 7.90
N VAL A 18 35.56 -12.56 7.46
CA VAL A 18 34.51 -13.13 6.60
C VAL A 18 33.20 -13.35 7.37
N VAL A 19 33.26 -13.78 8.63
CA VAL A 19 32.04 -13.98 9.45
C VAL A 19 31.36 -12.65 9.78
N ALA A 20 32.12 -11.59 10.07
CA ALA A 20 31.56 -10.26 10.33
C ALA A 20 30.91 -9.60 9.10
N ALA A 21 31.25 -10.05 7.88
CA ALA A 21 30.69 -9.51 6.65
C ALA A 21 29.27 -10.03 6.33
N VAL A 22 28.79 -11.08 7.02
CA VAL A 22 27.51 -11.75 6.69
C VAL A 22 26.37 -11.38 7.66
N THR A 23 26.64 -10.69 8.77
CA THR A 23 25.63 -10.38 9.81
C THR A 23 24.81 -9.11 9.55
N GLY A 24 24.81 -8.59 8.31
CA GLY A 24 24.20 -7.28 7.97
C GLY A 24 22.82 -7.31 7.31
N CYS A 25 22.27 -8.48 6.97
CA CYS A 25 20.96 -8.54 6.32
C CYS A 25 19.84 -8.40 7.34
N ALA A 26 19.06 -7.32 7.23
CA ALA A 26 17.81 -7.19 7.97
C ALA A 26 16.87 -8.35 7.60
N PRO A 27 16.15 -8.93 8.57
CA PRO A 27 15.28 -10.07 8.33
C PRO A 27 14.11 -9.68 7.41
N THR A 28 13.93 -10.46 6.35
CA THR A 28 12.80 -10.38 5.41
C THR A 28 11.49 -10.62 6.15
N VAL A 29 10.49 -9.76 5.91
CA VAL A 29 9.13 -9.94 6.42
C VAL A 29 8.45 -11.03 5.59
N ALA A 30 7.94 -12.06 6.27
CA ALA A 30 7.19 -13.13 5.62
C ALA A 30 5.73 -12.69 5.41
N LEU A 31 5.29 -12.63 4.15
CA LEU A 31 3.93 -12.29 3.75
C LEU A 31 3.45 -13.25 2.67
N ASP A 32 2.16 -13.20 2.36
CA ASP A 32 1.59 -13.89 1.22
C ASP A 32 1.12 -12.92 0.13
N PRO A 33 1.29 -13.31 -1.15
CA PRO A 33 0.76 -12.53 -2.25
C PRO A 33 -0.77 -12.58 -2.24
N ALA A 34 -1.41 -11.49 -2.61
CA ALA A 34 -2.84 -11.52 -2.89
C ALA A 34 -3.13 -12.33 -4.17
N ALA A 35 -4.37 -12.80 -4.34
CA ALA A 35 -4.76 -13.61 -5.51
C ALA A 35 -4.49 -12.91 -6.86
N GLY A 36 -4.59 -11.58 -6.91
CA GLY A 36 -4.28 -10.74 -8.07
C GLY A 36 -2.88 -10.13 -8.09
N ALA A 37 -1.93 -10.61 -7.27
CA ALA A 37 -0.60 -9.98 -7.13
C ALA A 37 0.20 -9.86 -8.44
N THR A 38 -0.10 -10.67 -9.45
CA THR A 38 0.55 -10.64 -10.78
C THR A 38 -0.06 -9.60 -11.73
N ASP A 39 -1.07 -8.84 -11.31
CA ASP A 39 -1.68 -7.83 -12.16
C ASP A 39 -0.69 -6.69 -12.49
N PRO A 40 -0.60 -6.24 -13.76
CA PRO A 40 0.31 -5.16 -14.15
C PRO A 40 0.10 -3.84 -13.38
N GLY A 41 -1.12 -3.55 -12.93
CA GLY A 41 -1.41 -2.40 -12.08
C GLY A 41 -0.68 -2.48 -10.73
N CYS A 42 -0.51 -3.68 -10.17
CA CYS A 42 0.30 -3.86 -8.98
C CYS A 42 1.79 -3.61 -9.25
N ALA A 43 2.31 -3.98 -10.42
CA ALA A 43 3.69 -3.64 -10.78
C ALA A 43 3.92 -2.12 -10.82
N GLU A 44 2.97 -1.35 -11.37
CA GLU A 44 3.03 0.12 -11.36
C GLU A 44 3.01 0.72 -9.95
N VAL A 45 2.24 0.14 -9.02
CA VAL A 45 2.27 0.53 -7.61
C VAL A 45 3.64 0.25 -7.01
N MET A 46 4.15 -0.98 -7.16
CA MET A 46 5.39 -1.42 -6.51
C MET A 46 6.60 -0.59 -6.92
N VAL A 47 6.73 -0.21 -8.20
CA VAL A 47 7.88 0.57 -8.69
C VAL A 47 7.84 2.04 -8.26
N ARG A 48 6.71 2.51 -7.71
CA ARG A 48 6.51 3.88 -7.24
C ARG A 48 6.49 3.99 -5.72
N LEU A 49 6.60 2.87 -5.00
CA LEU A 49 6.59 2.88 -3.54
C LEU A 49 7.78 3.70 -3.00
N PRO A 50 7.55 4.54 -1.98
CA PRO A 50 8.62 5.30 -1.37
C PRO A 50 9.50 4.41 -0.50
N LEU A 51 10.76 4.79 -0.35
CA LEU A 51 11.72 4.12 0.54
C LEU A 51 11.36 4.29 2.02
N THR A 52 10.57 5.32 2.35
CA THR A 52 10.12 5.63 3.70
C THR A 52 8.63 5.94 3.71
N VAL A 53 7.92 5.45 4.72
CA VAL A 53 6.48 5.69 4.95
C VAL A 53 6.29 5.98 6.43
N ALA A 54 5.68 7.12 6.78
CA ALA A 54 5.54 7.59 8.16
C ALA A 54 6.86 7.56 8.95
N ASP A 55 7.93 8.03 8.31
CA ASP A 55 9.33 8.00 8.80
C ASP A 55 9.93 6.58 9.03
N GLU A 56 9.18 5.51 8.74
CA GLU A 56 9.66 4.13 8.82
C GLU A 56 10.37 3.71 7.53
N SER A 57 11.53 3.07 7.66
CA SER A 57 12.30 2.56 6.52
C SER A 57 11.68 1.28 5.93
N SER A 58 11.71 1.15 4.61
CA SER A 58 11.25 -0.05 3.90
C SER A 58 12.02 -1.31 4.29
N ARG A 59 11.33 -2.45 4.33
CA ARG A 59 11.89 -3.78 4.56
C ARG A 59 11.64 -4.68 3.37
N GLU A 60 12.57 -5.62 3.17
CA GLU A 60 12.43 -6.70 2.21
C GLU A 60 11.25 -7.60 2.60
N THR A 61 10.46 -8.00 1.60
CA THR A 61 9.38 -8.99 1.74
C THR A 61 9.64 -10.16 0.79
N ASN A 62 9.06 -11.33 1.06
CA ASN A 62 9.27 -12.55 0.27
C ASN A 62 8.11 -12.90 -0.69
N ALA A 63 7.08 -12.05 -0.75
CA ALA A 63 5.91 -12.24 -1.60
C ALA A 63 5.85 -11.22 -2.75
N GLN A 64 5.06 -11.54 -3.77
CA GLN A 64 4.85 -10.64 -4.90
C GLN A 64 3.85 -9.54 -4.52
N ALA A 65 4.07 -8.35 -5.06
CA ALA A 65 3.22 -7.18 -4.83
C ALA A 65 2.99 -6.87 -3.34
N THR A 66 4.01 -7.15 -2.51
CA THR A 66 4.01 -6.84 -1.08
C THR A 66 5.13 -5.90 -0.69
N ALA A 67 4.89 -5.07 0.34
CA ALA A 67 5.89 -4.22 0.96
C ALA A 67 5.66 -4.12 2.47
N ALA A 68 6.71 -3.77 3.20
CA ALA A 68 6.66 -3.56 4.64
C ALA A 68 7.55 -2.40 5.04
N TRP A 69 7.21 -1.71 6.13
CA TRP A 69 8.03 -0.65 6.72
C TRP A 69 8.11 -0.82 8.24
N GLY A 70 9.26 -0.47 8.80
CA GLY A 70 9.54 -0.44 10.24
C GLY A 70 10.06 -1.75 10.85
N SER A 71 10.71 -1.66 12.02
CA SER A 71 11.31 -2.82 12.71
C SER A 71 11.00 -2.81 14.22
N PRO A 72 10.01 -3.59 14.71
CA PRO A 72 9.14 -4.53 13.98
C PRO A 72 8.25 -3.82 12.94
N ALA A 73 7.74 -4.56 11.95
CA ALA A 73 6.92 -3.96 10.89
C ALA A 73 5.69 -3.26 11.49
N SER A 74 5.48 -1.99 11.18
CA SER A 74 4.32 -1.20 11.61
C SER A 74 3.35 -0.90 10.47
N VAL A 75 3.82 -1.08 9.23
CA VAL A 75 3.03 -0.92 8.00
C VAL A 75 3.29 -2.10 7.08
N LEU A 76 2.21 -2.74 6.60
CA LEU A 76 2.26 -3.77 5.57
C LEU A 76 1.40 -3.35 4.40
N LEU A 77 1.83 -3.66 3.18
CA LEU A 77 1.07 -3.43 1.96
C LEU A 77 1.03 -4.72 1.14
N ARG A 78 -0.14 -5.02 0.58
CA ARG A 78 -0.29 -6.00 -0.51
C ARG A 78 -1.24 -5.48 -1.58
N CYS A 79 -0.90 -5.65 -2.85
CA CYS A 79 -1.75 -5.29 -3.98
C CYS A 79 -2.32 -6.55 -4.66
N GLY A 80 -3.52 -6.43 -5.23
CA GLY A 80 -4.21 -7.53 -5.91
C GLY A 80 -5.23 -8.24 -5.03
N VAL A 81 -5.71 -7.59 -3.96
CA VAL A 81 -6.80 -8.13 -3.15
C VAL A 81 -8.13 -7.96 -3.87
N ALA A 82 -9.16 -8.70 -3.44
CA ALA A 82 -10.50 -8.54 -3.97
C ALA A 82 -11.01 -7.11 -3.69
N GLU A 83 -11.68 -6.53 -4.69
CA GLU A 83 -12.35 -5.25 -4.52
C GLU A 83 -13.50 -5.35 -3.51
N TYR A 84 -13.70 -4.27 -2.76
CA TYR A 84 -14.89 -4.13 -1.94
C TYR A 84 -16.12 -3.88 -2.82
N GLY A 85 -17.17 -4.69 -2.59
CA GLY A 85 -18.52 -4.33 -2.99
C GLY A 85 -19.13 -3.25 -2.08
N PRO A 86 -20.44 -3.01 -2.17
CA PRO A 86 -21.15 -2.14 -1.24
C PRO A 86 -20.91 -2.59 0.21
N THR A 87 -20.46 -1.67 1.06
CA THR A 87 -20.13 -1.92 2.46
C THR A 87 -20.66 -0.80 3.36
N THR A 88 -20.78 -1.11 4.66
CA THR A 88 -21.13 -0.14 5.71
C THR A 88 -19.93 0.27 6.56
N LEU A 89 -18.75 -0.30 6.27
CA LEU A 89 -17.50 0.09 6.88
C LEU A 89 -17.18 1.57 6.57
N PRO A 90 -16.51 2.29 7.49
CA PRO A 90 -16.11 3.67 7.25
C PRO A 90 -15.29 3.78 5.96
N CYS A 91 -15.60 4.80 5.16
CA CYS A 91 -14.80 5.14 4.00
C CYS A 91 -14.11 6.49 4.19
N LEU A 92 -12.79 6.48 4.08
CA LEU A 92 -11.94 7.64 4.21
C LEU A 92 -11.56 8.19 2.84
N ASP A 93 -11.64 9.50 2.71
CA ASP A 93 -11.19 10.24 1.53
C ASP A 93 -9.86 10.94 1.87
N ILE A 94 -8.73 10.39 1.40
CA ILE A 94 -7.38 10.87 1.74
C ILE A 94 -6.70 11.44 0.49
N GLY A 95 -6.36 12.73 0.53
CA GLY A 95 -5.62 13.44 -0.53
C GLY A 95 -6.08 14.88 -0.73
N THR A 96 -5.52 15.57 -1.73
CA THR A 96 -5.89 16.96 -2.06
C THR A 96 -7.02 17.00 -3.09
N THR A 97 -8.13 17.65 -2.75
CA THR A 97 -9.32 17.86 -3.62
C THR A 97 -9.21 19.12 -4.48
N THR A 98 -8.08 19.84 -4.45
CA THR A 98 -7.92 21.13 -5.12
C THR A 98 -7.27 20.98 -6.49
N GLY A 99 -8.09 20.86 -7.53
CA GLY A 99 -7.68 21.06 -8.93
C GLY A 99 -7.87 19.83 -9.81
N GLN A 100 -8.29 20.07 -11.06
CA GLN A 100 -8.71 19.09 -12.07
C GLN A 100 -7.61 18.16 -12.62
N THR A 101 -6.62 17.82 -11.77
CA THR A 101 -5.60 16.77 -11.97
C THR A 101 -5.20 16.07 -10.64
N GLY A 102 -5.82 16.40 -9.49
CA GLY A 102 -5.60 15.79 -8.16
C GLY A 102 -6.70 14.79 -7.80
N GLN A 103 -6.32 13.52 -7.58
CA GLN A 103 -7.24 12.45 -7.18
C GLN A 103 -6.91 12.07 -5.74
N SER A 104 -7.89 12.25 -4.85
CA SER A 104 -7.86 11.61 -3.55
C SER A 104 -8.13 10.12 -3.67
N ILE A 105 -7.60 9.34 -2.74
CA ILE A 105 -7.77 7.89 -2.69
C ILE A 105 -8.86 7.58 -1.68
N GLN A 106 -9.84 6.81 -2.11
CA GLN A 106 -10.92 6.31 -1.26
C GLN A 106 -10.46 5.02 -0.58
N TRP A 107 -10.58 4.94 0.73
CA TRP A 107 -10.12 3.80 1.54
C TRP A 107 -11.26 3.28 2.40
N ILE A 108 -11.56 1.99 2.30
CA ILE A 108 -12.41 1.31 3.27
C ILE A 108 -11.54 0.96 4.48
N GLU A 109 -11.94 1.43 5.66
CA GLU A 109 -11.31 1.14 6.94
C GLU A 109 -12.03 -0.04 7.62
N ASP A 110 -11.25 -1.07 7.98
CA ASP A 110 -11.68 -2.17 8.82
C ASP A 110 -10.89 -2.12 10.14
N ASP A 111 -11.64 -2.06 11.23
CA ASP A 111 -11.17 -1.80 12.57
C ASP A 111 -11.36 -3.02 13.51
N SER A 112 -11.65 -4.19 12.93
CA SER A 112 -11.93 -5.44 13.65
C SER A 112 -10.72 -6.01 14.40
N GLU A 113 -9.49 -5.70 13.96
CA GLU A 113 -8.23 -6.23 14.50
C GLU A 113 -7.42 -5.20 15.30
N LYS A 114 -8.08 -4.17 15.87
CA LYS A 114 -7.42 -3.15 16.70
C LYS A 114 -6.41 -3.76 17.69
N PRO A 115 -5.20 -3.18 17.83
CA PRO A 115 -4.78 -1.87 17.29
C PRO A 115 -4.29 -1.87 15.83
N SER A 116 -4.34 -3.00 15.13
CA SER A 116 -4.04 -3.08 13.70
C SER A 116 -5.28 -2.72 12.88
N TYR A 117 -5.17 -1.68 12.06
CA TYR A 117 -6.24 -1.24 11.16
C TYR A 117 -5.93 -1.66 9.74
N THR A 118 -6.94 -2.17 9.03
CA THR A 118 -6.81 -2.55 7.63
C THR A 118 -7.50 -1.53 6.75
N TYR A 119 -6.75 -0.96 5.80
CA TYR A 119 -7.25 -0.02 4.81
C TYR A 119 -7.21 -0.66 3.44
N THR A 120 -8.32 -0.68 2.71
CA THR A 120 -8.34 -1.21 1.33
C THR A 120 -8.88 -0.17 0.38
N THR A 121 -8.20 0.03 -0.75
CA THR A 121 -8.63 1.01 -1.75
C THR A 121 -10.00 0.68 -2.31
N PHE A 122 -10.90 1.67 -2.37
CA PHE A 122 -12.22 1.53 -2.96
C PHE A 122 -12.24 2.04 -4.41
N GLY A 123 -12.96 1.34 -5.28
CA GLY A 123 -13.15 1.74 -6.67
C GLY A 123 -11.86 1.70 -7.51
N ARG A 124 -10.96 0.76 -7.23
CA ARG A 124 -9.71 0.55 -7.96
C ARG A 124 -9.50 -0.93 -8.20
N ASN A 125 -9.14 -1.28 -9.43
CA ASN A 125 -8.82 -2.65 -9.84
C ASN A 125 -7.42 -2.66 -10.48
N PRO A 126 -6.44 -3.38 -9.91
CA PRO A 126 -6.51 -4.17 -8.68
C PRO A 126 -6.66 -3.30 -7.42
N ALA A 127 -7.26 -3.86 -6.36
CA ALA A 127 -7.32 -3.19 -5.06
C ALA A 127 -6.02 -3.40 -4.26
N THR A 128 -5.62 -2.38 -3.51
CA THR A 128 -4.47 -2.41 -2.60
C THR A 128 -4.96 -2.40 -1.15
N GLN A 129 -4.40 -3.28 -0.33
CA GLN A 129 -4.63 -3.37 1.10
C GLN A 129 -3.38 -2.93 1.87
N VAL A 130 -3.58 -2.13 2.91
CA VAL A 130 -2.55 -1.63 3.81
C VAL A 130 -2.97 -1.93 5.24
N ILE A 131 -2.10 -2.57 6.02
CA ILE A 131 -2.31 -2.76 7.46
C ILE A 131 -1.39 -1.80 8.21
N VAL A 132 -1.94 -1.12 9.21
CA VAL A 132 -1.21 -0.14 10.02
C VAL A 132 -1.38 -0.45 11.49
N ASP A 133 -0.27 -0.55 12.23
CA ASP A 133 -0.27 -0.52 13.68
C ASP A 133 -0.42 0.92 14.17
N SER A 134 -1.64 1.26 14.63
CA SER A 134 -1.98 2.59 15.14
C SER A 134 -1.24 2.99 16.43
N THR A 135 -0.59 2.04 17.12
CA THR A 135 0.24 2.35 18.29
C THR A 135 1.64 2.82 17.92
N ALA A 136 2.09 2.52 16.69
CA ALA A 136 3.43 2.86 16.20
C ALA A 136 3.41 4.09 15.28
N VAL A 137 2.47 4.15 14.34
CA VAL A 137 2.43 5.21 13.30
C VAL A 137 1.01 5.72 13.05
N SER A 138 0.92 6.92 12.48
CA SER A 138 -0.35 7.53 12.05
C SER A 138 -0.82 6.95 10.72
N ALA A 139 -2.00 6.32 10.71
CA ALA A 139 -2.61 5.80 9.48
C ALA A 139 -2.76 6.88 8.40
N THR A 140 -3.21 8.09 8.75
CA THR A 140 -3.34 9.19 7.78
C THR A 140 -2.01 9.53 7.13
N THR A 141 -0.91 9.54 7.89
CA THR A 141 0.43 9.81 7.34
C THR A 141 0.83 8.70 6.37
N VAL A 142 0.65 7.44 6.78
CA VAL A 142 0.92 6.27 5.93
C VAL A 142 0.15 6.36 4.59
N LEU A 143 -1.15 6.63 4.63
CA LEU A 143 -1.99 6.68 3.44
C LEU A 143 -1.64 7.87 2.51
N ILE A 144 -1.19 8.99 3.07
CA ILE A 144 -0.69 10.14 2.29
C ILE A 144 0.61 9.80 1.58
N ASP A 145 1.57 9.19 2.28
CA ASP A 145 2.87 8.83 1.69
C ASP A 145 2.73 7.83 0.53
N LEU A 146 1.76 6.91 0.64
CA LEU A 146 1.45 5.92 -0.38
C LEU A 146 0.58 6.46 -1.55
N GLN A 147 0.02 7.67 -1.41
CA GLN A 147 -0.96 8.21 -2.36
C GLN A 147 -0.44 8.23 -3.80
N SER A 148 0.81 8.67 -4.00
CA SER A 148 1.39 8.81 -5.34
C SER A 148 1.59 7.47 -6.06
N ALA A 149 1.93 6.40 -5.32
CA ALA A 149 2.07 5.06 -5.86
C ALA A 149 0.70 4.49 -6.25
N ILE A 150 -0.29 4.61 -5.36
CA ILE A 150 -1.62 4.05 -5.54
C ILE A 150 -2.44 4.80 -6.59
N ALA A 151 -2.18 6.09 -6.78
CA ALA A 151 -2.80 6.91 -7.82
C ALA A 151 -2.49 6.42 -9.25
N SER A 152 -1.50 5.53 -9.43
CA SER A 152 -1.20 4.90 -10.72
C SER A 152 -2.33 4.00 -11.24
N ILE A 153 -3.14 3.42 -10.33
CA ILE A 153 -4.32 2.63 -10.69
C ILE A 153 -5.50 3.59 -10.89
N PRO A 154 -6.26 3.54 -12.00
CA PRO A 154 -7.40 4.44 -12.19
C PRO A 154 -8.53 4.23 -11.16
N GLN A 155 -9.19 5.31 -10.77
CA GLN A 155 -10.38 5.26 -9.91
C GLN A 155 -11.66 5.16 -10.74
N THR A 156 -12.46 4.13 -10.49
CA THR A 156 -13.72 3.83 -11.20
C THR A 156 -14.94 4.07 -10.33
N SER A 157 -14.79 4.17 -9.01
CA SER A 157 -15.88 4.43 -8.06
C SER A 157 -15.40 5.24 -6.87
N VAL A 158 -16.33 5.95 -6.23
CA VAL A 158 -16.06 6.78 -5.06
C VAL A 158 -17.06 6.50 -3.96
N CYS A 159 -16.70 6.80 -2.72
CA CYS A 159 -17.59 6.62 -1.60
C CYS A 159 -18.75 7.61 -1.63
N THR A 160 -19.93 7.13 -1.25
CA THR A 160 -21.13 7.95 -1.14
C THR A 160 -21.41 8.22 0.33
N ASN A 161 -21.19 9.46 0.76
CA ASN A 161 -21.53 9.92 2.11
C ASN A 161 -22.90 10.65 2.05
N PRO A 162 -23.73 10.66 3.11
CA PRO A 162 -24.99 11.43 3.14
C PRO A 162 -24.80 12.88 2.73
N ASP A 163 -23.69 13.51 3.12
CA ASP A 163 -23.38 14.90 2.78
C ASP A 163 -23.15 15.12 1.27
N ASN A 164 -22.68 14.08 0.55
CA ASN A 164 -22.47 14.11 -0.90
C ASN A 164 -23.79 13.99 -1.66
N VAL A 165 -24.74 13.21 -1.14
CA VAL A 165 -26.08 13.07 -1.75
C VAL A 165 -27.02 14.23 -1.38
N LEU A 166 -26.77 14.88 -0.24
CA LEU A 166 -27.51 16.05 0.22
C LEU A 166 -26.91 17.38 -0.28
N GLY A 167 -25.84 17.34 -1.08
CA GLY A 167 -25.20 18.52 -1.67
C GLY A 167 -24.55 19.47 -0.66
N THR A 168 -24.28 19.00 0.55
CA THR A 168 -23.80 19.79 1.69
C THR A 168 -22.30 19.59 1.97
N GLY A 169 -21.63 18.65 1.28
CA GLY A 169 -20.19 18.41 1.36
C GLY A 169 -19.29 19.51 0.78
N GLY A 170 -19.86 20.58 0.22
CA GLY A 170 -19.09 21.76 -0.18
C GLY A 170 -18.97 22.73 1.00
N THR A 171 -17.77 22.90 1.56
CA THR A 171 -17.49 24.02 2.46
C THR A 171 -17.91 25.32 1.77
N ALA A 172 -18.97 25.94 2.27
CA ALA A 172 -19.41 27.25 1.82
C ALA A 172 -18.29 28.26 2.12
N THR A 173 -17.53 28.65 1.11
CA THR A 173 -16.82 29.93 1.10
C THR A 173 -17.01 30.59 -0.26
N GLY A 174 -17.91 31.57 -0.30
CA GLY A 174 -17.90 32.65 -1.29
C GLY A 174 -18.61 32.36 -2.60
N GLY A 175 -19.94 32.49 -2.59
CA GLY A 175 -20.73 32.70 -3.80
C GLY A 175 -20.33 34.01 -4.50
N ALA A 176 -20.13 33.87 -5.80
CA ALA A 176 -19.72 34.84 -6.80
C ALA A 176 -20.65 36.06 -7.00
N THR A 177 -20.09 37.11 -7.60
CA THR A 177 -20.83 37.99 -8.51
C THR A 177 -20.18 38.00 -9.89
N GLY A 178 -20.98 37.68 -10.92
CA GLY A 178 -20.71 37.94 -12.34
C GLY A 178 -20.10 36.74 -13.07
N GLY A 179 -20.56 36.34 -14.25
CA GLY A 179 -21.55 36.90 -15.16
C GLY A 179 -21.63 35.97 -16.37
N ALA A 180 -22.79 35.93 -17.01
CA ALA A 180 -23.08 35.09 -18.16
C ALA A 180 -22.18 35.40 -19.37
N THR A 181 -21.82 34.36 -20.13
CA THR A 181 -21.83 34.33 -21.61
C THR A 181 -21.68 32.88 -22.10
N ASP A 182 -22.72 32.40 -22.77
CA ASP A 182 -22.64 31.44 -23.89
C ASP A 182 -21.96 32.15 -25.10
N PRO A 183 -21.38 31.49 -26.14
CA PRO A 183 -22.06 30.46 -26.93
C PRO A 183 -21.22 29.33 -27.58
N ALA A 184 -21.95 28.31 -28.04
CA ALA A 184 -21.83 27.59 -29.32
C ALA A 184 -20.85 26.39 -29.52
N THR A 185 -21.50 25.22 -29.71
CA THR A 185 -21.39 24.29 -30.86
C THR A 185 -20.15 23.39 -31.03
N GLY A 186 -20.40 22.08 -31.00
CA GLY A 186 -19.58 21.05 -31.67
C GLY A 186 -20.02 19.63 -31.33
N GLY A 187 -20.77 18.98 -32.22
CA GLY A 187 -21.16 17.57 -32.07
C GLY A 187 -20.15 16.60 -32.68
N ALA A 188 -20.11 15.37 -32.17
CA ALA A 188 -19.77 14.17 -32.94
C ALA A 188 -20.07 12.88 -32.13
N THR A 189 -21.08 12.14 -32.62
CA THR A 189 -21.15 10.69 -32.83
C THR A 189 -20.34 9.73 -31.96
N GLY A 190 -21.09 8.80 -31.33
CA GLY A 190 -20.58 7.71 -30.53
C GLY A 190 -19.90 6.58 -31.31
N GLY A 191 -19.02 5.88 -30.59
CA GLY A 191 -18.50 4.56 -30.93
C GLY A 191 -18.81 3.61 -29.77
N ALA A 192 -19.65 2.62 -30.03
CA ALA A 192 -19.90 1.52 -29.11
C ALA A 192 -18.76 0.51 -29.24
N THR A 193 -18.02 0.27 -28.15
CA THR A 193 -17.10 -0.86 -28.03
C THR A 193 -17.78 -1.92 -27.17
N ALA A 194 -17.96 -3.12 -27.72
CA ALA A 194 -18.52 -4.27 -27.02
C ALA A 194 -17.63 -4.72 -25.85
N PRO A 195 -18.19 -5.25 -24.75
CA PRO A 195 -17.39 -5.83 -23.68
C PRO A 195 -16.79 -7.19 -24.09
N ILE A 196 -15.51 -7.35 -23.77
CA ILE A 196 -14.79 -8.64 -23.81
C ILE A 196 -15.24 -9.45 -22.57
N PRO A 197 -15.58 -10.74 -22.67
CA PRO A 197 -16.02 -11.53 -21.52
C PRO A 197 -14.87 -11.84 -20.55
N ASP A 198 -15.12 -11.63 -19.26
CA ASP A 198 -14.25 -11.90 -18.12
C ASP A 198 -13.88 -13.39 -17.98
N PRO A 199 -12.60 -13.74 -17.75
CA PRO A 199 -12.23 -15.00 -17.14
C PRO A 199 -11.99 -14.81 -15.64
N ALA A 200 -13.02 -14.44 -14.88
CA ALA A 200 -12.96 -14.40 -13.41
C ALA A 200 -14.12 -15.21 -12.82
N THR A 201 -14.07 -16.52 -12.99
CA THR A 201 -14.77 -17.44 -12.09
C THR A 201 -13.73 -18.32 -11.43
N SER A 202 -13.74 -18.29 -10.10
CA SER A 202 -12.88 -19.01 -9.15
C SER A 202 -11.71 -18.18 -8.61
N ALA A 203 -12.01 -17.30 -7.64
CA ALA A 203 -10.99 -16.86 -6.69
C ALA A 203 -10.66 -18.04 -5.75
N PRO A 204 -9.40 -18.53 -5.68
CA PRO A 204 -9.03 -19.52 -4.69
C PRO A 204 -8.93 -18.88 -3.30
N ALA A 205 -9.35 -19.61 -2.28
CA ALA A 205 -9.23 -19.22 -0.88
C ALA A 205 -7.74 -19.09 -0.49
N ASP A 206 -7.38 -17.91 0.00
CA ASP A 206 -6.08 -17.52 0.53
C ASP A 206 -5.74 -18.43 1.74
N THR A 207 -4.82 -19.39 1.56
CA THR A 207 -4.40 -20.35 2.62
C THR A 207 -2.92 -20.14 3.02
N GLY A 208 -2.37 -18.97 2.69
CA GLY A 208 -1.05 -18.53 3.12
C GLY A 208 -1.02 -18.06 4.58
N ALA A 209 0.17 -17.83 5.11
CA ALA A 209 0.40 -17.14 6.38
C ALA A 209 -0.46 -15.87 6.52
N PRO A 210 -0.89 -15.54 7.75
CA PRO A 210 -1.78 -14.41 7.97
C PRO A 210 -1.08 -13.11 7.52
N PHE A 211 -1.75 -12.33 6.66
CA PHE A 211 -1.33 -10.97 6.35
C PHE A 211 -1.63 -10.09 7.57
N VAL A 212 -0.73 -10.11 8.55
CA VAL A 212 -0.85 -9.43 9.85
C VAL A 212 0.50 -8.87 10.28
N ILE A 213 0.46 -7.85 11.14
CA ILE A 213 1.66 -7.23 11.72
C ILE A 213 2.47 -8.23 12.54
N GLU A 214 3.80 -8.22 12.38
CA GLU A 214 4.71 -9.02 13.19
C GLU A 214 4.62 -8.59 14.67
N THR A 215 3.92 -9.35 15.50
CA THR A 215 3.78 -9.05 16.94
C THR A 215 5.04 -9.33 17.75
N THR A 216 6.10 -9.83 17.13
CA THR A 216 7.37 -10.18 17.80
C THR A 216 8.54 -9.68 16.98
N PRO A 217 9.45 -8.87 17.56
CA PRO A 217 10.65 -8.43 16.85
C PRO A 217 11.46 -9.64 16.38
N PRO A 218 12.07 -9.57 15.19
CA PRO A 218 12.93 -10.64 14.73
C PRO A 218 14.07 -10.86 15.73
N THR A 219 14.30 -12.12 16.10
CA THR A 219 15.40 -12.47 17.00
C THR A 219 16.73 -12.12 16.31
N PRO A 220 17.64 -11.37 16.96
CA PRO A 220 18.94 -11.08 16.37
C PRO A 220 19.67 -12.40 16.06
N ALA A 221 20.08 -12.57 14.80
CA ALA A 221 20.91 -13.70 14.40
C ALA A 221 22.27 -13.57 15.12
N GLY A 222 22.54 -14.48 16.05
CA GLY A 222 23.79 -14.54 16.83
C GLY A 222 24.93 -15.23 16.12
#